data_AF-A0A7S0RJ73-F1
#
_entry.id   AF-A0A7S0RJ73-F1
#
_cell.length_a   1.000
_cell.length_b   1.000
_cell.length_c   1.000
_cell.angle_alpha   90.00
_cell.angle_beta   90.00
_cell.angle_gamma   90.00
#
_symmetry.space_group_name_H-M   'P 1'
#
loop_
_entity.id
_entity.type
_entity.pdbx_description
1 polymer ?
#
loop_
_entity_poly.entity_id
_entity_poly.type
_entity_poly.pdbx_seq_one_letter_code
_entity_poly.pdbx_strand_id
1 'polypeptide(L)'
;MHDKRTHAQSANLRPTLVFQRLFTMVTLFRRMGDGFGSIYCHRRKLPLTWGWLAFLAVFAMPWVNFSFLSPSRSYPGHGKMHRNFSRPGMGHQVSLTDSENLDVKEITLDRDVQLYLDGSFQSKYRAFERTYRVFEYRERVDFHKTFLRVQKETDYLPLKWRAKLKLPRPVQENGQYGLEVWFPRWLKHSNFFTVDPEEATSFYLSFSCTSLKNTQIKRVPGQVMTQVYVQSYVDIISSKYSFWNRTFGSDHFYLCVHDMGTECTLLADMHVKTNSIAIVNTADFDGADARGQVWNNVFQDQKHVQFSPLKDISSVPFLLNRSFTPTHKDFETCKYLLMFVGVFEGRAAREQFFKDVASSNYSDVLVGSRLYGDEYVSAFGRARFCLVIRGLTVWTKRLAEVFLYGCIPVIVADTYSPPLSRVLNWTQFAIFVKEKDVHRIREKLLAIDAMQWGNMQRNLLQVRKHFVYNDPPRPHDAFHMILYQLWFQHRVFLGTRSKF
;
A
#
# COMPACT_ATOMS: atom_id res chain seq x y z
N MET A 1 -65.55 -39.65 -31.97
CA MET A 1 -66.87 -38.98 -31.90
C MET A 1 -66.66 -37.49 -32.10
N HIS A 2 -67.37 -36.92 -33.08
CA HIS A 2 -67.43 -35.54 -33.62
C HIS A 2 -66.56 -34.45 -32.98
N ASP A 3 -65.68 -33.73 -33.69
CA ASP A 3 -65.76 -32.99 -34.96
C ASP A 3 -66.54 -31.64 -34.90
N LYS A 4 -65.92 -30.65 -35.56
CA LYS A 4 -66.24 -29.23 -35.87
C LYS A 4 -65.06 -28.32 -35.45
N ARG A 5 -64.07 -27.94 -36.30
CA ARG A 5 -64.11 -27.24 -37.62
C ARG A 5 -65.06 -26.01 -37.56
N THR A 6 -64.70 -24.77 -37.93
CA THR A 6 -63.82 -24.31 -39.01
C THR A 6 -63.59 -22.78 -38.94
N HIS A 7 -62.43 -22.36 -39.43
CA HIS A 7 -62.06 -21.14 -40.17
C HIS A 7 -63.13 -20.09 -40.56
N ALA A 8 -62.74 -18.80 -40.54
CA ALA A 8 -62.32 -18.02 -41.73
C ALA A 8 -62.52 -16.50 -41.62
N GLN A 9 -61.46 -15.75 -41.97
CA GLN A 9 -61.44 -14.52 -42.81
C GLN A 9 -62.14 -13.24 -42.30
N SER A 10 -61.82 -12.02 -42.74
CA SER A 10 -60.71 -11.34 -43.42
C SER A 10 -61.09 -9.84 -43.48
N ALA A 11 -60.26 -9.00 -44.14
CA ALA A 11 -60.48 -7.60 -44.54
C ALA A 11 -60.13 -6.54 -43.48
N ASN A 12 -58.99 -5.85 -43.61
CA ASN A 12 -58.64 -4.79 -44.58
C ASN A 12 -59.20 -3.41 -44.20
N LEU A 13 -58.30 -2.52 -43.79
CA LEU A 13 -58.29 -1.09 -44.15
C LEU A 13 -56.84 -0.56 -44.01
N ARG A 14 -56.21 -0.32 -45.17
CA ARG A 14 -55.15 0.66 -45.48
C ARG A 14 -55.70 1.48 -46.68
N PRO A 15 -55.12 2.61 -47.18
CA PRO A 15 -53.90 3.37 -46.82
C PRO A 15 -54.02 4.92 -46.91
N THR A 16 -52.98 5.65 -46.46
CA THR A 16 -52.28 6.79 -47.15
C THR A 16 -51.03 7.08 -46.29
N LEU A 17 -49.76 6.76 -46.62
CA LEU A 17 -48.93 6.86 -47.82
C LEU A 17 -48.53 8.29 -48.20
N VAL A 18 -47.36 8.72 -47.70
CA VAL A 18 -46.19 9.21 -48.48
C VAL A 18 -44.95 8.77 -47.67
N PHE A 19 -44.31 7.62 -47.95
CA PHE A 19 -43.10 7.42 -48.80
C PHE A 19 -42.01 8.47 -48.50
N GLN A 20 -40.77 8.18 -48.11
CA GLN A 20 -39.76 7.24 -48.64
C GLN A 20 -38.52 7.49 -47.72
N ARG A 21 -37.71 6.56 -47.20
CA ARG A 21 -37.06 5.39 -47.78
C ARG A 21 -36.70 4.39 -46.67
N LEU A 22 -36.94 3.11 -46.95
CA LEU A 22 -36.41 1.92 -46.26
C LEU A 22 -34.88 2.00 -46.14
N PHE A 23 -34.26 1.57 -45.03
CA PHE A 23 -34.06 0.17 -44.59
C PHE A 23 -33.27 -0.69 -45.59
N THR A 24 -32.54 -1.66 -45.03
CA THR A 24 -31.72 -2.71 -45.69
C THR A 24 -30.31 -2.20 -46.00
N MET A 25 -29.20 -2.82 -45.56
CA MET A 25 -28.91 -4.08 -44.91
C MET A 25 -27.50 -3.90 -44.31
N VAL A 26 -27.24 -4.40 -43.11
CA VAL A 26 -26.31 -5.53 -42.84
C VAL A 26 -24.86 -5.32 -43.31
N THR A 27 -23.93 -5.75 -42.47
CA THR A 27 -22.46 -5.81 -42.68
C THR A 27 -21.70 -4.49 -42.63
N LEU A 28 -21.37 -4.04 -41.41
CA LEU A 28 -20.17 -3.29 -41.00
C LEU A 28 -20.43 -2.82 -39.56
N PHE A 29 -20.30 -3.66 -38.54
CA PHE A 29 -19.18 -3.54 -37.60
C PHE A 29 -19.05 -4.84 -36.76
N ARG A 30 -19.11 -5.99 -37.44
CA ARG A 30 -18.66 -7.28 -36.89
C ARG A 30 -17.50 -7.79 -37.74
N ARG A 31 -16.32 -7.19 -37.58
CA ARG A 31 -14.96 -7.69 -37.89
C ARG A 31 -13.99 -6.51 -38.01
N MET A 32 -13.36 -6.12 -36.90
CA MET A 32 -12.03 -5.51 -36.86
C MET A 32 -11.54 -5.65 -35.43
N GLY A 33 -10.84 -6.75 -35.18
CA GLY A 33 -10.33 -7.09 -33.86
C GLY A 33 -9.76 -8.49 -33.81
N ASP A 34 -9.09 -8.92 -34.87
CA ASP A 34 -8.24 -10.10 -34.88
C ASP A 34 -6.99 -9.80 -35.72
N GLY A 35 -5.82 -10.12 -35.15
CA GLY A 35 -4.62 -10.44 -35.92
C GLY A 35 -3.56 -9.33 -36.01
N PHE A 36 -2.68 -9.26 -35.01
CA PHE A 36 -1.27 -8.99 -35.31
C PHE A 36 -0.39 -9.98 -34.54
N GLY A 37 -0.01 -11.03 -35.27
CA GLY A 37 1.14 -11.88 -34.96
C GLY A 37 2.23 -11.63 -36.01
N SER A 38 3.42 -11.30 -35.50
CA SER A 38 4.80 -11.51 -36.01
C SER A 38 5.07 -11.57 -37.53
N ILE A 39 6.03 -10.75 -38.00
CA ILE A 39 7.20 -11.20 -38.79
C ILE A 39 8.34 -10.17 -38.66
N TYR A 40 9.55 -10.71 -38.62
CA TYR A 40 10.87 -10.11 -38.47
C TYR A 40 11.39 -9.35 -39.72
N CYS A 41 12.33 -8.43 -39.47
CA CYS A 41 13.58 -8.17 -40.21
C CYS A 41 13.76 -6.86 -41.03
N HIS A 42 14.88 -6.20 -40.70
CA HIS A 42 15.81 -5.37 -41.49
C HIS A 42 15.60 -3.86 -41.77
N ARG A 43 16.49 -3.07 -41.11
CA ARG A 43 17.44 -2.06 -41.67
C ARG A 43 16.96 -1.13 -42.81
N ARG A 44 16.82 0.18 -42.50
CA ARG A 44 17.72 1.31 -42.89
C ARG A 44 17.01 2.67 -42.76
N LYS A 45 17.84 3.69 -42.57
CA LYS A 45 17.55 5.13 -42.38
C LYS A 45 17.04 5.82 -43.66
N LEU A 46 16.18 6.86 -43.51
CA LEU A 46 16.30 8.26 -44.03
C LEU A 46 14.90 8.95 -44.16
N PRO A 47 14.82 10.31 -44.26
CA PRO A 47 13.82 11.15 -43.60
C PRO A 47 12.87 11.88 -44.58
N LEU A 48 12.23 12.97 -44.09
CA LEU A 48 11.44 14.03 -44.76
C LEU A 48 9.91 13.92 -44.57
N THR A 49 9.34 14.69 -43.64
CA THR A 49 8.68 16.02 -43.81
C THR A 49 7.23 15.95 -44.30
N TRP A 50 6.41 16.84 -43.73
CA TRP A 50 5.03 17.21 -44.05
C TRP A 50 3.91 16.48 -43.28
N GLY A 51 3.34 17.22 -42.33
CA GLY A 51 2.18 16.87 -41.52
C GLY A 51 1.87 17.96 -40.49
N TRP A 52 1.89 19.23 -40.91
CA TRP A 52 1.38 20.36 -40.14
C TRP A 52 -0.15 20.38 -40.22
N LEU A 53 -0.79 20.87 -39.15
CA LEU A 53 -2.15 21.45 -39.10
C LEU A 53 -3.35 20.48 -39.05
N ALA A 54 -3.57 19.87 -37.89
CA ALA A 54 -4.91 19.68 -37.31
C ALA A 54 -4.78 19.56 -35.79
N PHE A 55 -5.70 20.15 -35.02
CA PHE A 55 -5.80 20.22 -33.54
C PHE A 55 -5.36 21.51 -32.82
N LEU A 56 -5.66 22.67 -33.41
CA LEU A 56 -5.89 23.90 -32.65
C LEU A 56 -7.14 24.61 -33.21
N ALA A 57 -8.33 24.24 -32.73
CA ALA A 57 -9.55 25.06 -32.79
C ALA A 57 -10.76 24.35 -32.17
N VAL A 58 -10.83 24.24 -30.83
CA VAL A 58 -12.13 24.35 -30.12
C VAL A 58 -11.82 24.88 -28.70
N PHE A 59 -12.55 25.93 -28.31
CA PHE A 59 -12.60 26.58 -26.99
C PHE A 59 -11.62 27.73 -26.72
N ALA A 60 -11.92 28.88 -27.33
CA ALA A 60 -11.70 30.19 -26.74
C ALA A 60 -13.04 30.97 -26.70
N MET A 61 -13.51 31.23 -25.46
CA MET A 61 -14.39 32.33 -24.99
C MET A 61 -15.89 32.41 -25.37
N PRO A 62 -16.74 33.18 -24.63
CA PRO A 62 -16.68 33.64 -23.23
C PRO A 62 -18.00 33.40 -22.43
N TRP A 63 -17.93 33.74 -21.15
CA TRP A 63 -18.98 33.73 -20.12
C TRP A 63 -20.32 34.39 -20.51
N VAL A 64 -21.43 33.77 -20.08
CA VAL A 64 -22.71 34.46 -19.81
C VAL A 64 -23.20 34.04 -18.43
N ASN A 65 -23.47 35.07 -17.62
CA ASN A 65 -24.03 35.02 -16.27
C ASN A 65 -25.41 34.35 -16.23
N PHE A 66 -25.62 33.44 -15.28
CA PHE A 66 -26.94 33.23 -14.67
C PHE A 66 -26.76 33.06 -13.15
N SER A 67 -27.18 34.10 -12.43
CA SER A 67 -27.56 34.00 -11.02
C SER A 67 -29.06 33.66 -10.98
N PHE A 68 -29.46 32.66 -10.20
CA PHE A 68 -30.50 32.75 -9.16
C PHE A 68 -30.93 31.36 -8.66
N LEU A 69 -31.02 31.29 -7.32
CA LEU A 69 -31.90 30.44 -6.49
C LEU A 69 -31.61 28.94 -6.43
N SER A 70 -30.80 28.55 -5.43
CA SER A 70 -30.94 27.26 -4.76
C SER A 70 -31.73 27.45 -3.46
N PRO A 71 -32.80 26.67 -3.22
CA PRO A 71 -33.55 26.75 -1.97
C PRO A 71 -32.81 26.03 -0.84
N SER A 72 -32.67 26.74 0.27
CA SER A 72 -32.27 26.26 1.58
C SER A 72 -33.19 25.14 2.08
N ARG A 73 -32.62 23.98 2.40
CA ARG A 73 -33.23 22.99 3.30
C ARG A 73 -32.33 22.76 4.50
N SER A 74 -32.63 23.51 5.54
CA SER A 74 -32.28 23.27 6.94
C SER A 74 -33.11 22.10 7.50
N TYR A 75 -32.45 21.14 8.13
CA TYR A 75 -33.09 20.22 9.09
C TYR A 75 -32.28 20.22 10.40
N PRO A 76 -32.96 20.01 11.55
CA PRO A 76 -32.62 20.63 12.82
C PRO A 76 -31.61 19.85 13.66
N GLY A 77 -30.95 20.59 14.55
CA GLY A 77 -29.95 20.09 15.48
C GLY A 77 -30.50 19.13 16.54
N HIS A 78 -29.72 18.09 16.80
CA HIS A 78 -29.84 17.29 18.01
C HIS A 78 -29.05 17.98 19.14
N GLY A 79 -29.78 18.50 20.12
CA GLY A 79 -29.25 19.02 21.36
C GLY A 79 -28.51 17.93 22.15
N LYS A 80 -27.30 18.25 22.60
CA LYS A 80 -26.63 17.51 23.67
C LYS A 80 -26.66 18.35 24.93
N MET A 81 -27.42 17.83 25.90
CA MET A 81 -27.48 18.27 27.28
C MET A 81 -26.08 18.24 27.91
N HIS A 82 -25.60 19.41 28.34
CA HIS A 82 -24.47 19.52 29.25
C HIS A 82 -24.91 19.06 30.65
N ARG A 83 -24.23 18.06 31.22
CA ARG A 83 -24.24 17.81 32.66
C ARG A 83 -22.89 18.20 33.24
N ASN A 84 -22.92 19.24 34.07
CA ASN A 84 -21.85 19.65 34.97
C ASN A 84 -21.58 18.56 36.01
N PHE A 85 -20.31 18.25 36.24
CA PHE A 85 -19.84 17.74 37.51
C PHE A 85 -18.59 18.51 37.93
N SER A 86 -18.63 19.02 39.16
CA SER A 86 -17.65 19.90 39.76
C SER A 86 -16.91 19.18 40.89
N ARG A 87 -15.64 19.60 41.07
CA ARG A 87 -14.77 19.57 42.28
C ARG A 87 -13.94 18.30 42.56
N PRO A 88 -12.86 18.39 43.39
CA PRO A 88 -11.94 19.52 43.69
C PRO A 88 -10.45 19.10 43.60
N GLY A 89 -9.55 20.10 43.68
CA GLY A 89 -8.11 19.93 43.48
C GLY A 89 -7.25 19.64 44.71
N MET A 90 -5.97 19.40 44.43
CA MET A 90 -4.73 19.65 45.19
C MET A 90 -3.62 19.54 44.11
N GLY A 91 -2.70 20.47 43.87
CA GLY A 91 -2.11 21.47 44.73
C GLY A 91 -0.72 21.01 45.17
N HIS A 92 0.28 21.01 44.27
CA HIS A 92 1.68 21.21 44.65
C HIS A 92 2.48 21.80 43.48
N GLN A 93 2.78 23.09 43.66
CA GLN A 93 3.71 23.88 42.87
C GLN A 93 5.03 23.85 43.65
N VAL A 94 6.11 23.37 43.02
CA VAL A 94 7.46 23.52 43.57
C VAL A 94 8.27 24.31 42.54
N SER A 95 8.54 25.56 42.89
CA SER A 95 9.55 26.41 42.28
C SER A 95 10.89 26.13 42.93
N LEU A 96 11.91 25.82 42.14
CA LEU A 96 13.30 25.97 42.54
C LEU A 96 14.06 26.60 41.36
N THR A 97 14.24 27.91 41.48
CA THR A 97 15.38 28.63 40.94
C THR A 97 16.64 28.06 41.59
N ASP A 98 17.63 27.70 40.80
CA ASP A 98 19.01 28.20 40.94
C ASP A 98 19.90 27.56 39.87
N SER A 99 20.44 28.45 39.05
CA SER A 99 21.41 28.18 37.99
C SER A 99 22.81 28.21 38.58
N GLU A 100 23.52 27.09 38.55
CA GLU A 100 24.97 27.09 38.65
C GLU A 100 25.60 26.23 37.55
N ASN A 101 26.61 26.84 36.93
CA ASN A 101 27.35 26.38 35.77
C ASN A 101 27.96 24.99 35.98
N LEU A 102 27.69 24.09 35.04
CA LEU A 102 28.50 22.89 34.82
C LEU A 102 29.05 22.93 33.40
N ASP A 103 30.38 23.03 33.32
CA ASP A 103 31.18 22.89 32.11
C ASP A 103 30.76 21.64 31.33
N VAL A 104 30.14 21.86 30.18
CA VAL A 104 29.83 20.79 29.23
C VAL A 104 31.12 20.45 28.48
N LYS A 105 31.87 19.48 29.01
CA LYS A 105 32.77 18.69 28.16
C LYS A 105 31.93 18.07 27.05
N GLU A 106 32.29 18.39 25.82
CA GLU A 106 31.72 17.83 24.60
C GLU A 106 31.87 16.30 24.63
N ILE A 107 30.85 15.62 25.13
CA ILE A 107 30.69 14.18 24.95
C ILE A 107 30.29 14.03 23.49
N THR A 108 31.22 13.55 22.65
CA THR A 108 30.92 13.02 21.33
C THR A 108 29.96 11.85 21.50
N LEU A 109 28.66 12.16 21.52
CA LEU A 109 27.59 11.20 21.34
C LEU A 109 27.82 10.56 19.98
N ASP A 110 28.20 9.29 20.02
CA ASP A 110 28.26 8.42 18.86
C ASP A 110 26.94 8.58 18.10
N ARG A 111 27.00 9.12 16.87
CA ARG A 111 25.82 9.60 16.13
C ARG A 111 24.79 8.49 15.88
N ASP A 112 25.22 7.24 15.99
CA ASP A 112 24.39 6.03 15.91
C ASP A 112 23.36 5.93 17.05
N VAL A 113 23.59 6.57 18.20
CA VAL A 113 22.75 6.43 19.41
C VAL A 113 21.37 7.08 19.24
N GLN A 114 21.22 8.11 18.40
CA GLN A 114 19.92 8.80 18.21
C GLN A 114 19.00 8.16 17.17
N LEU A 115 19.53 7.31 16.28
CA LEU A 115 18.74 6.70 15.20
C LEU A 115 17.84 5.57 15.68
N TYR A 116 18.25 4.85 16.73
CA TYR A 116 17.52 3.70 17.26
C TYR A 116 16.83 4.04 18.59
N LEU A 117 15.61 3.54 18.80
CA LEU A 117 14.81 3.92 19.98
C LEU A 117 15.40 3.48 21.33
N ASP A 118 16.29 2.48 21.36
CA ASP A 118 16.78 1.88 22.61
C ASP A 118 18.31 1.86 22.77
N GLY A 119 19.08 2.44 21.84
CA GLY A 119 20.56 2.47 21.87
C GLY A 119 21.29 1.10 21.88
N SER A 120 20.58 0.02 22.16
CA SER A 120 21.07 -1.34 22.39
C SER A 120 20.94 -2.24 21.16
N PHE A 121 20.58 -1.64 20.01
CA PHE A 121 20.21 -2.31 18.78
C PHE A 121 21.18 -3.44 18.40
N GLN A 122 22.49 -3.18 18.41
CA GLN A 122 23.50 -4.18 18.02
C GLN A 122 23.50 -5.42 18.93
N SER A 123 23.31 -5.24 20.24
CA SER A 123 23.22 -6.36 21.19
C SER A 123 21.96 -7.18 20.95
N LYS A 124 20.82 -6.51 20.76
CA LYS A 124 19.53 -7.16 20.44
C LYS A 124 19.56 -7.87 19.10
N TYR A 125 20.19 -7.28 18.09
CA TYR A 125 20.33 -7.87 16.76
C TYR A 125 21.15 -9.17 16.82
N ARG A 126 22.28 -9.18 17.54
CA ARG A 126 23.05 -10.41 17.77
C ARG A 126 22.25 -11.50 18.50
N ALA A 127 21.41 -11.12 19.46
CA ALA A 127 20.51 -12.07 20.13
C ALA A 127 19.45 -12.61 19.17
N PHE A 128 18.88 -11.77 18.30
CA PHE A 128 17.99 -12.17 17.22
C PHE A 128 18.64 -13.21 16.29
N GLU A 129 19.84 -12.93 15.78
CA GLU A 129 20.55 -13.85 14.86
C GLU A 129 20.77 -15.23 15.47
N ARG A 130 21.07 -15.29 16.76
CA ARG A 130 21.31 -16.56 17.47
C ARG A 130 20.03 -17.33 17.77
N THR A 131 18.96 -16.64 18.16
CA THR A 131 17.79 -17.28 18.80
C THR A 131 16.57 -17.42 17.91
N TYR A 132 16.48 -16.67 16.81
CA TYR A 132 15.26 -16.66 16.00
C TYR A 132 15.23 -17.81 15.01
N ARG A 133 14.14 -18.59 15.04
CA ARG A 133 13.89 -19.71 14.12
C ARG A 133 12.44 -19.68 13.64
N VAL A 134 12.25 -19.99 12.36
CA VAL A 134 10.96 -19.96 11.70
C VAL A 134 10.68 -21.30 11.05
N PHE A 135 9.53 -21.88 11.39
CA PHE A 135 8.95 -23.03 10.72
C PHE A 135 7.90 -22.58 9.70
N GLU A 136 7.86 -23.18 8.51
CA GLU A 136 6.87 -22.89 7.46
C GLU A 136 5.84 -24.02 7.36
N TYR A 137 4.56 -23.70 7.50
CA TYR A 137 3.50 -24.67 7.21
C TYR A 137 3.32 -24.87 5.71
N ARG A 138 3.39 -26.11 5.24
CA ARG A 138 3.32 -26.45 3.81
C ARG A 138 2.00 -27.05 3.35
N GLU A 139 0.95 -26.90 4.16
CA GLU A 139 -0.38 -27.43 3.84
C GLU A 139 -0.95 -26.84 2.55
N ARG A 140 -1.84 -27.59 1.92
CA ARG A 140 -2.56 -27.16 0.73
C ARG A 140 -4.05 -27.34 0.93
N VAL A 141 -4.81 -26.32 0.53
CA VAL A 141 -6.27 -26.38 0.47
C VAL A 141 -6.71 -26.91 -0.89
N ASP A 142 -7.76 -27.74 -0.92
CA ASP A 142 -8.44 -28.14 -2.15
C ASP A 142 -9.05 -26.92 -2.84
N PHE A 143 -8.36 -26.45 -3.88
CA PHE A 143 -8.75 -25.25 -4.61
C PHE A 143 -10.10 -25.38 -5.33
N HIS A 144 -10.46 -26.58 -5.81
CA HIS A 144 -11.73 -26.78 -6.50
C HIS A 144 -12.89 -26.65 -5.51
N LYS A 145 -12.76 -27.27 -4.33
CA LYS A 145 -13.72 -27.13 -3.23
C LYS A 145 -13.83 -25.67 -2.78
N THR A 146 -12.70 -24.96 -2.65
CA THR A 146 -12.71 -23.52 -2.34
C THR A 146 -13.46 -22.73 -3.42
N PHE A 147 -13.21 -22.99 -4.70
CA PHE A 147 -13.89 -22.32 -5.81
C PHE A 147 -15.41 -22.52 -5.78
N LEU A 148 -15.89 -23.74 -5.56
CA LEU A 148 -17.34 -24.02 -5.46
C LEU A 148 -17.99 -23.24 -4.33
N ARG A 149 -17.30 -23.12 -3.19
CA ARG A 149 -17.76 -22.31 -2.06
C ARG A 149 -17.82 -20.82 -2.42
N VAL A 150 -16.80 -20.29 -3.09
CA VAL A 150 -16.76 -18.90 -3.56
C VAL A 150 -17.88 -18.62 -4.56
N GLN A 151 -18.17 -19.56 -5.46
CA GLN A 151 -19.26 -19.43 -6.42
C GLN A 151 -20.62 -19.30 -5.70
N LYS A 152 -20.82 -20.04 -4.63
CA LYS A 152 -22.01 -19.93 -3.77
C LYS A 152 -22.04 -18.60 -3.02
N GLU A 153 -20.92 -18.18 -2.42
CA GLU A 153 -20.84 -16.92 -1.66
C GLU A 153 -20.94 -15.67 -2.53
N THR A 154 -20.79 -15.77 -3.85
CA THR A 154 -20.83 -14.64 -4.80
C THR A 154 -21.97 -14.74 -5.81
N ASP A 155 -22.96 -15.60 -5.57
CA ASP A 155 -24.08 -15.85 -6.48
C ASP A 155 -24.98 -14.63 -6.71
N TYR A 156 -25.08 -13.74 -5.72
CA TYR A 156 -25.78 -12.46 -5.75
C TYR A 156 -25.17 -11.46 -6.75
N LEU A 157 -23.92 -11.67 -7.20
CA LEU A 157 -23.29 -10.81 -8.19
C LEU A 157 -23.88 -11.04 -9.59
N PRO A 158 -23.89 -10.01 -10.45
CA PRO A 158 -24.23 -10.16 -11.87
C PRO A 158 -23.41 -11.27 -12.52
N LEU A 159 -23.99 -12.04 -13.45
CA LEU A 159 -23.35 -13.20 -14.08
C LEU A 159 -21.92 -12.91 -14.61
N LYS A 160 -21.72 -11.73 -15.21
CA LYS A 160 -20.41 -11.27 -15.72
C LYS A 160 -19.34 -11.04 -14.63
N TRP A 161 -19.74 -10.98 -13.36
CA TRP A 161 -18.89 -10.67 -12.19
C TRP A 161 -18.79 -11.86 -11.22
N ARG A 162 -19.50 -12.96 -11.48
CA ARG A 162 -19.36 -14.21 -10.71
C ARG A 162 -17.96 -14.80 -10.88
N ALA A 163 -17.52 -15.52 -9.84
CA ALA A 163 -16.24 -16.19 -9.86
C ALA A 163 -16.16 -17.22 -11.00
N LYS A 164 -14.97 -17.35 -11.59
CA LYS A 164 -14.66 -18.35 -12.62
C LYS A 164 -13.57 -19.28 -12.13
N LEU A 165 -13.65 -20.55 -12.52
CA LEU A 165 -12.61 -21.51 -12.18
C LEU A 165 -11.36 -21.20 -12.99
N LYS A 166 -10.35 -20.66 -12.33
CA LYS A 166 -9.03 -20.39 -12.87
C LYS A 166 -8.00 -20.72 -11.80
N LEU A 167 -7.07 -21.61 -12.11
CA LEU A 167 -6.07 -22.03 -11.15
C LEU A 167 -5.12 -20.87 -10.76
N PRO A 168 -4.63 -20.84 -9.51
CA PRO A 168 -3.63 -19.87 -9.08
C PRO A 168 -2.38 -19.97 -9.94
N ARG A 169 -1.78 -18.81 -10.25
CA ARG A 169 -0.55 -18.73 -11.06
C ARG A 169 0.60 -18.17 -10.23
N PRO A 170 1.87 -18.49 -10.58
CA PRO A 170 3.02 -17.87 -9.93
C PRO A 170 2.94 -16.34 -9.96
N VAL A 171 3.30 -15.71 -8.86
CA VAL A 171 3.41 -14.25 -8.74
C VAL A 171 4.67 -13.80 -9.49
N GLN A 172 4.63 -12.62 -10.10
CA GLN A 172 5.78 -12.08 -10.83
C GLN A 172 6.89 -11.65 -9.85
N GLU A 173 8.09 -12.18 -10.04
CA GLU A 173 9.25 -11.93 -9.18
C GLU A 173 9.69 -10.46 -9.15
N ASN A 174 9.56 -9.76 -10.28
CA ASN A 174 10.00 -8.36 -10.43
C ASN A 174 8.85 -7.36 -10.27
N GLY A 175 7.66 -7.85 -9.92
CA GLY A 175 6.48 -7.02 -9.72
C GLY A 175 6.38 -6.46 -8.30
N GLN A 176 5.42 -5.57 -8.09
CA GLN A 176 5.09 -4.99 -6.78
C GLN A 176 4.67 -6.01 -5.71
N TYR A 177 4.29 -7.22 -6.11
CA TYR A 177 3.97 -8.34 -5.23
C TYR A 177 5.15 -9.32 -5.05
N GLY A 178 6.33 -8.99 -5.57
CA GLY A 178 7.48 -9.89 -5.62
C GLY A 178 7.93 -10.42 -4.25
N LEU A 179 7.65 -9.69 -3.17
CA LEU A 179 7.97 -10.14 -1.82
C LEU A 179 7.26 -11.46 -1.45
N GLU A 180 6.06 -11.76 -1.99
CA GLU A 180 5.42 -13.08 -1.79
C GLU A 180 6.22 -14.24 -2.39
N VAL A 181 7.06 -13.97 -3.39
CA VAL A 181 7.93 -14.98 -4.01
C VAL A 181 9.27 -15.03 -3.31
N TRP A 182 9.87 -13.87 -3.07
CA TRP A 182 11.23 -13.76 -2.57
C TRP A 182 11.35 -14.08 -1.08
N PHE A 183 10.38 -13.66 -0.25
CA PHE A 183 10.43 -13.90 1.18
C PHE A 183 10.53 -15.40 1.55
N PRO A 184 9.64 -16.31 1.09
CA PRO A 184 9.78 -17.73 1.38
C PRO A 184 11.05 -18.34 0.80
N ARG A 185 11.52 -17.86 -0.37
CA ARG A 185 12.77 -18.31 -0.97
C ARG A 185 13.96 -17.95 -0.09
N TRP A 186 14.04 -16.69 0.34
CA TRP A 186 15.10 -16.20 1.23
C TRP A 186 15.07 -16.86 2.59
N LEU A 187 13.88 -17.03 3.17
CA LEU A 187 13.72 -17.72 4.44
C LEU A 187 14.33 -19.11 4.38
N LYS A 188 13.95 -19.94 3.38
CA LYS A 188 14.44 -21.32 3.21
C LYS A 188 15.96 -21.44 3.05
N HIS A 189 16.63 -20.42 2.52
CA HIS A 189 18.08 -20.40 2.34
C HIS A 189 18.81 -19.63 3.44
N SER A 190 18.10 -19.16 4.47
CA SER A 190 18.67 -18.43 5.60
C SER A 190 18.86 -19.33 6.82
N ASN A 191 19.75 -18.92 7.72
CA ASN A 191 19.95 -19.58 9.02
C ASN A 191 18.76 -19.43 9.98
N PHE A 192 17.72 -18.68 9.58
CA PHE A 192 16.50 -18.51 10.38
C PHE A 192 15.47 -19.61 10.11
N PHE A 193 15.59 -20.37 9.01
CA PHE A 193 14.64 -21.44 8.72
C PHE A 193 15.00 -22.71 9.48
N THR A 194 13.98 -23.35 10.06
CA THR A 194 14.10 -24.69 10.63
C THR A 194 13.04 -25.62 10.04
N VAL A 195 13.41 -26.89 9.90
CA VAL A 195 12.48 -27.97 9.53
C VAL A 195 11.86 -28.63 10.76
N ASP A 196 12.41 -28.37 11.95
CA ASP A 196 11.89 -28.87 13.21
C ASP A 196 10.98 -27.80 13.86
N PRO A 197 9.67 -28.04 13.99
CA PRO A 197 8.78 -27.08 14.61
C PRO A 197 9.02 -26.88 16.11
N GLU A 198 9.72 -27.78 16.80
CA GLU A 198 10.07 -27.61 18.22
C GLU A 198 11.18 -26.56 18.43
N GLU A 199 12.07 -26.38 17.45
CA GLU A 199 13.08 -25.33 17.48
C GLU A 199 12.51 -23.95 17.11
N ALA A 200 11.31 -23.91 16.54
CA ALA A 200 10.75 -22.70 15.97
C ALA A 200 10.24 -21.72 17.04
N THR A 201 10.69 -20.47 16.93
CA THR A 201 10.17 -19.36 17.73
C THR A 201 8.98 -18.66 17.08
N SER A 202 8.80 -18.86 15.77
CA SER A 202 7.69 -18.31 14.99
C SER A 202 7.27 -19.25 13.87
N PHE A 203 6.01 -19.14 13.44
CA PHE A 203 5.43 -20.01 12.44
C PHE A 203 4.87 -19.21 11.25
N TYR A 204 5.34 -19.53 10.05
CA TYR A 204 4.93 -18.87 8.82
C TYR A 204 3.76 -19.58 8.15
N LEU A 205 2.63 -18.87 8.00
CA LEU A 205 1.46 -19.29 7.24
C LEU A 205 1.68 -18.92 5.75
N SER A 206 2.18 -19.87 4.95
CA SER A 206 2.73 -19.59 3.61
C SER A 206 1.70 -19.61 2.46
N PHE A 207 0.52 -19.03 2.66
CA PHE A 207 -0.45 -18.84 1.57
C PHE A 207 -0.10 -17.60 0.72
N SER A 208 -0.48 -17.60 -0.57
CA SER A 208 -0.24 -16.48 -1.49
C SER A 208 -1.54 -15.72 -1.80
N CYS A 209 -1.72 -14.57 -1.15
CA CYS A 209 -2.87 -13.69 -1.38
C CYS A 209 -2.93 -13.20 -2.82
N THR A 210 -1.79 -12.82 -3.40
CA THR A 210 -1.74 -12.31 -4.76
C THR A 210 -2.10 -13.38 -5.79
N SER A 211 -1.58 -14.59 -5.63
CA SER A 211 -1.88 -15.70 -6.54
C SER A 211 -3.37 -16.05 -6.51
N LEU A 212 -3.97 -16.08 -5.31
CA LEU A 212 -5.39 -16.36 -5.10
C LEU A 212 -6.29 -15.25 -5.67
N LYS A 213 -6.01 -13.98 -5.37
CA LYS A 213 -6.72 -12.81 -5.92
C LYS A 213 -6.76 -12.85 -7.45
N ASN A 214 -5.63 -13.16 -8.08
CA ASN A 214 -5.46 -13.12 -9.54
C ASN A 214 -6.11 -14.30 -10.29
N THR A 215 -6.74 -15.23 -9.56
CA THR A 215 -7.65 -16.22 -10.15
C THR A 215 -8.92 -15.54 -10.70
N GLN A 216 -9.27 -14.35 -10.20
CA GLN A 216 -10.45 -13.62 -10.63
C GLN A 216 -10.08 -12.32 -11.35
N ILE A 217 -10.87 -11.95 -12.37
CA ILE A 217 -10.70 -10.69 -13.09
C ILE A 217 -11.27 -9.53 -12.28
N LYS A 218 -12.37 -9.77 -11.57
CA LYS A 218 -13.04 -8.76 -10.75
C LYS A 218 -12.52 -8.83 -9.32
N ARG A 219 -12.37 -7.65 -8.71
CA ARG A 219 -11.79 -7.49 -7.38
C ARG A 219 -12.56 -8.25 -6.30
N VAL A 220 -13.87 -8.04 -6.23
CA VAL A 220 -14.74 -8.68 -5.22
C VAL A 220 -14.60 -10.20 -5.18
N PRO A 221 -14.86 -10.96 -6.26
CA PRO A 221 -14.71 -12.41 -6.21
C PRO A 221 -13.25 -12.85 -5.96
N GLY A 222 -12.24 -12.06 -6.36
CA GLY A 222 -10.84 -12.34 -6.04
C GLY A 222 -10.50 -12.19 -4.55
N GLN A 223 -11.10 -11.20 -3.89
CA GLN A 223 -10.99 -11.01 -2.43
C GLN A 223 -11.68 -12.16 -1.69
N VAL A 224 -12.94 -12.48 -2.05
CA VAL A 224 -13.67 -13.61 -1.46
C VAL A 224 -12.92 -14.93 -1.67
N MET A 225 -12.38 -15.17 -2.87
CA MET A 225 -11.53 -16.34 -3.16
C MET A 225 -10.36 -16.45 -2.18
N THR A 226 -9.68 -15.34 -1.93
CA THR A 226 -8.54 -15.30 -1.00
C THR A 226 -9.01 -15.59 0.43
N GLN A 227 -10.09 -14.97 0.87
CA GLN A 227 -10.63 -15.11 2.22
C GLN A 227 -11.11 -16.53 2.53
N VAL A 228 -11.85 -17.15 1.61
CA VAL A 228 -12.34 -18.53 1.78
C VAL A 228 -11.16 -19.52 1.81
N TYR A 229 -10.15 -19.31 0.96
CA TYR A 229 -8.95 -20.14 0.96
C TYR A 229 -8.19 -20.02 2.28
N VAL A 230 -7.94 -18.79 2.74
CA VAL A 230 -7.20 -18.53 3.99
C VAL A 230 -7.93 -19.11 5.19
N GLN A 231 -9.26 -19.01 5.26
CA GLN A 231 -10.04 -19.67 6.29
C GLN A 231 -9.81 -21.19 6.28
N SER A 232 -9.99 -21.84 5.13
CA SER A 232 -9.78 -23.29 5.03
C SER A 232 -8.33 -23.71 5.35
N TYR A 233 -7.35 -22.88 4.98
CA TYR A 233 -5.95 -23.12 5.30
C TYR A 233 -5.73 -23.09 6.82
N VAL A 234 -6.22 -22.04 7.49
CA VAL A 234 -6.13 -21.92 8.95
C VAL A 234 -6.84 -23.07 9.65
N ASP A 235 -8.03 -23.48 9.19
CA ASP A 235 -8.78 -24.59 9.78
C ASP A 235 -7.99 -25.91 9.72
N ILE A 236 -7.23 -26.14 8.64
CA ILE A 236 -6.32 -27.28 8.53
C ILE A 236 -5.17 -27.13 9.52
N ILE A 237 -4.55 -25.95 9.62
CA ILE A 237 -3.42 -25.72 10.51
C ILE A 237 -3.82 -25.93 11.98
N SER A 238 -4.93 -25.32 12.40
CA SER A 238 -5.41 -25.35 13.78
C SER A 238 -5.84 -26.74 14.24
N SER A 239 -6.38 -27.55 13.33
CA SER A 239 -6.78 -28.93 13.61
C SER A 239 -5.61 -29.92 13.59
N LYS A 240 -4.62 -29.72 12.71
CA LYS A 240 -3.53 -30.66 12.49
C LYS A 240 -2.31 -30.43 13.39
N TYR A 241 -2.01 -29.18 13.74
CA TYR A 241 -0.77 -28.82 14.42
C TYR A 241 -1.02 -28.27 15.82
N SER A 242 -0.49 -28.95 16.84
CA SER A 242 -0.57 -28.53 18.26
C SER A 242 0.03 -27.14 18.51
N PHE A 243 1.05 -26.75 17.73
CA PHE A 243 1.71 -25.44 17.84
C PHE A 243 0.76 -24.26 17.65
N TRP A 244 -0.29 -24.39 16.82
CA TRP A 244 -1.33 -23.38 16.70
C TRP A 244 -2.07 -23.16 18.04
N ASN A 245 -2.46 -24.27 18.68
CA ASN A 245 -3.25 -24.25 19.91
C ASN A 245 -2.44 -23.80 21.13
N ARG A 246 -1.10 -23.88 21.09
CA ARG A 246 -0.21 -23.41 22.16
C ARG A 246 -0.33 -21.92 22.42
N THR A 247 -0.45 -21.13 21.35
CA THR A 247 -0.36 -19.66 21.39
C THR A 247 -1.61 -18.98 20.84
N PHE A 248 -2.56 -19.77 20.34
CA PHE A 248 -3.71 -19.33 19.56
C PHE A 248 -3.27 -18.38 18.45
N GLY A 249 -2.23 -18.74 17.69
CA GLY A 249 -1.75 -17.96 16.55
C GLY A 249 -0.88 -16.75 16.89
N SER A 250 -0.50 -16.49 18.15
CA SER A 250 0.31 -15.30 18.51
C SER A 250 1.79 -15.40 18.19
N ASP A 251 2.30 -16.62 17.94
CA ASP A 251 3.62 -16.87 17.34
C ASP A 251 3.56 -17.10 15.82
N HIS A 252 2.38 -16.95 15.21
CA HIS A 252 2.16 -17.13 13.78
C HIS A 252 2.19 -15.79 13.05
N PHE A 253 2.70 -15.81 11.83
CA PHE A 253 2.69 -14.65 10.95
C PHE A 253 2.39 -15.04 9.51
N TYR A 254 1.91 -14.05 8.74
CA TYR A 254 1.64 -14.20 7.31
C TYR A 254 2.05 -12.95 6.56
N LEU A 255 2.24 -13.10 5.25
CA LEU A 255 2.65 -12.02 4.36
C LEU A 255 1.49 -11.64 3.43
N CYS A 256 1.11 -10.37 3.43
CA CYS A 256 0.06 -9.85 2.56
C CYS A 256 0.42 -8.45 2.04
N VAL A 257 1.13 -8.43 0.92
CA VAL A 257 1.85 -7.24 0.43
C VAL A 257 1.01 -6.43 -0.56
N HIS A 258 1.55 -5.30 -1.00
CA HIS A 258 0.91 -4.35 -1.89
C HIS A 258 -0.44 -3.82 -1.32
N ASP A 259 -1.54 -4.02 -2.04
CA ASP A 259 -2.88 -3.45 -1.81
C ASP A 259 -3.83 -4.42 -1.10
N MET A 260 -3.34 -5.59 -0.67
CA MET A 260 -4.18 -6.63 -0.08
C MET A 260 -4.39 -6.41 1.43
N GLY A 261 -3.34 -6.09 2.19
CA GLY A 261 -3.46 -5.80 3.63
C GLY A 261 -4.00 -6.98 4.46
N THR A 262 -4.61 -6.70 5.60
CA THR A 262 -5.17 -7.72 6.51
C THR A 262 -6.50 -8.31 6.01
N GLU A 263 -7.07 -7.81 4.92
CA GLU A 263 -8.40 -8.20 4.44
C GLU A 263 -8.49 -9.69 4.05
N CYS A 264 -7.35 -10.33 3.75
CA CYS A 264 -7.28 -11.72 3.38
C CYS A 264 -7.70 -12.67 4.51
N THR A 265 -7.64 -12.24 5.78
CA THR A 265 -8.02 -13.06 6.94
C THR A 265 -9.46 -12.80 7.40
N LEU A 266 -10.27 -12.05 6.64
CA LEU A 266 -11.60 -11.61 7.08
C LEU A 266 -12.49 -12.76 7.55
N LEU A 267 -12.58 -13.81 6.74
CA LEU A 267 -13.39 -15.01 7.03
C LEU A 267 -12.68 -16.02 7.93
N ALA A 268 -11.39 -15.81 8.23
CA ALA A 268 -10.65 -16.73 9.09
C ALA A 268 -11.06 -16.58 10.56
N ASP A 269 -10.64 -17.56 11.37
CA ASP A 269 -10.84 -17.57 12.81
C ASP A 269 -10.39 -16.25 13.47
N MET A 270 -11.06 -15.86 14.57
CA MET A 270 -10.77 -14.60 15.25
C MET A 270 -9.33 -14.52 15.75
N HIS A 271 -8.75 -15.63 16.19
CA HIS A 271 -7.38 -15.68 16.66
C HIS A 271 -6.37 -15.33 15.56
N VAL A 272 -6.61 -15.68 14.30
CA VAL A 272 -5.75 -15.25 13.18
C VAL A 272 -5.76 -13.73 13.06
N LYS A 273 -6.94 -13.12 13.16
CA LYS A 273 -7.13 -11.69 12.99
C LYS A 273 -6.51 -10.89 14.14
N THR A 274 -6.68 -11.36 15.38
CA THR A 274 -6.30 -10.62 16.59
C THR A 274 -4.92 -10.98 17.13
N ASN A 275 -4.43 -12.20 16.89
CA ASN A 275 -3.16 -12.68 17.47
C ASN A 275 -2.05 -12.80 16.42
N SER A 276 -2.34 -13.34 15.23
CA SER A 276 -1.29 -13.54 14.21
C SER A 276 -0.79 -12.22 13.63
N ILE A 277 0.51 -12.16 13.40
CA ILE A 277 1.21 -10.96 12.93
C ILE A 277 1.09 -10.87 11.41
N ALA A 278 0.44 -9.81 10.92
CA ALA A 278 0.39 -9.51 9.51
C ALA A 278 1.63 -8.71 9.10
N ILE A 279 2.33 -9.16 8.06
CA ILE A 279 3.36 -8.38 7.40
C ILE A 279 2.73 -7.78 6.15
N VAL A 280 2.49 -6.47 6.18
CA VAL A 280 1.72 -5.77 5.15
C VAL A 280 2.47 -4.57 4.60
N ASN A 281 1.92 -4.02 3.53
CA ASN A 281 2.41 -2.83 2.86
C ASN A 281 1.41 -1.67 3.03
N THR A 282 0.12 -1.99 3.14
CA THR A 282 -0.99 -1.10 3.51
C THR A 282 -1.10 -0.96 5.04
N ALA A 283 -0.09 -0.37 5.66
CA ALA A 283 -0.04 -0.14 7.11
C ALA A 283 -0.85 1.10 7.52
N ASP A 284 -2.17 1.05 7.28
CA ASP A 284 -3.12 2.12 7.56
C ASP A 284 -4.06 1.75 8.71
N PHE A 285 -4.14 2.60 9.73
CA PHE A 285 -5.00 2.40 10.90
C PHE A 285 -6.48 2.64 10.62
N ASP A 286 -6.81 3.46 9.62
CA ASP A 286 -8.21 3.81 9.36
C ASP A 286 -8.95 2.69 8.62
N GLY A 287 -8.22 1.74 8.05
CA GLY A 287 -8.79 0.61 7.31
C GLY A 287 -9.67 1.05 6.14
N ALA A 288 -9.44 2.24 5.58
CA ALA A 288 -10.21 2.81 4.47
C ALA A 288 -9.30 3.31 3.34
N ASP A 289 -9.78 3.22 2.09
CA ASP A 289 -9.15 3.89 0.96
C ASP A 289 -9.36 5.41 1.06
N ALA A 290 -8.70 6.18 0.20
CA ALA A 290 -8.79 7.64 0.20
C ALA A 290 -10.18 8.23 -0.11
N ARG A 291 -11.16 7.40 -0.46
CA ARG A 291 -12.57 7.79 -0.63
C ARG A 291 -13.40 7.50 0.62
N GLY A 292 -12.76 7.12 1.73
CA GLY A 292 -13.45 6.68 2.94
C GLY A 292 -14.15 5.34 2.75
N GLN A 293 -13.89 4.63 1.64
CA GLN A 293 -14.37 3.27 1.49
C GLN A 293 -13.47 2.42 2.37
N VAL A 294 -13.98 2.04 3.53
CA VAL A 294 -13.44 0.90 4.29
C VAL A 294 -13.22 -0.23 3.28
N TRP A 295 -12.17 -1.04 3.42
CA TRP A 295 -11.89 -2.20 2.56
C TRP A 295 -12.98 -3.31 2.65
N ASN A 296 -14.25 -2.93 2.82
CA ASN A 296 -15.45 -3.67 3.18
C ASN A 296 -16.64 -3.39 2.23
N ASN A 297 -16.43 -3.31 0.92
CA ASN A 297 -17.56 -3.18 -0.03
C ASN A 297 -18.34 -4.49 -0.27
N VAL A 298 -18.17 -5.50 0.60
CA VAL A 298 -18.99 -6.72 0.59
C VAL A 298 -19.56 -7.03 1.98
N PHE A 299 -18.84 -6.70 3.06
CA PHE A 299 -19.26 -6.99 4.43
C PHE A 299 -19.13 -5.72 5.28
N GLN A 300 -20.16 -4.86 5.22
CA GLN A 300 -20.14 -3.48 5.77
C GLN A 300 -19.95 -3.40 7.30
N ASP A 301 -20.08 -4.50 8.04
CA ASP A 301 -20.11 -4.50 9.52
C ASP A 301 -18.80 -4.95 10.21
N GLN A 302 -17.77 -5.36 9.47
CA GLN A 302 -16.55 -5.93 10.07
C GLN A 302 -15.45 -4.87 10.25
N LYS A 303 -15.57 -4.02 11.28
CA LYS A 303 -14.52 -3.06 11.71
C LYS A 303 -13.26 -3.72 12.30
N HIS A 304 -13.25 -5.04 12.45
CA HIS A 304 -12.27 -5.78 13.26
C HIS A 304 -11.02 -6.25 12.50
N VAL A 305 -10.92 -6.03 11.18
CA VAL A 305 -9.79 -6.51 10.37
C VAL A 305 -9.00 -5.34 9.83
N GLN A 306 -8.26 -4.71 10.73
CA GLN A 306 -7.42 -3.55 10.43
C GLN A 306 -5.98 -3.83 10.84
N PHE A 307 -5.06 -3.15 10.17
CA PHE A 307 -3.65 -3.14 10.57
C PHE A 307 -3.53 -2.56 11.98
N SER A 308 -2.88 -3.28 12.89
CA SER A 308 -2.58 -2.82 14.24
C SER A 308 -1.08 -2.55 14.38
N PRO A 309 -0.64 -1.31 14.69
CA PRO A 309 0.79 -1.01 14.85
C PRO A 309 1.41 -1.71 16.05
N LEU A 310 0.57 -2.10 17.01
CA LEU A 310 1.00 -2.81 18.20
C LEU A 310 1.39 -4.24 17.83
N LYS A 311 0.68 -4.87 16.89
CA LYS A 311 0.82 -6.29 16.54
C LYS A 311 1.51 -6.51 15.19
N ASP A 312 0.99 -5.88 14.14
CA ASP A 312 1.37 -6.07 12.75
C ASP A 312 2.65 -5.30 12.37
N ILE A 313 3.25 -5.70 11.25
CA ILE A 313 4.49 -5.14 10.75
C ILE A 313 4.24 -4.47 9.40
N SER A 314 4.60 -3.18 9.32
CA SER A 314 4.74 -2.46 8.06
C SER A 314 6.05 -2.89 7.42
N SER A 315 5.96 -3.62 6.30
CA SER A 315 7.09 -4.00 5.48
C SER A 315 7.38 -2.94 4.42
N VAL A 316 8.64 -2.87 4.01
CA VAL A 316 9.06 -1.99 2.93
C VAL A 316 8.43 -2.48 1.62
N PRO A 317 7.86 -1.59 0.78
CA PRO A 317 7.40 -1.95 -0.56
C PRO A 317 8.48 -2.70 -1.33
N PHE A 318 8.10 -3.74 -2.07
CA PHE A 318 9.08 -4.59 -2.73
C PHE A 318 9.78 -3.85 -3.87
N LEU A 319 11.09 -3.71 -3.73
CA LEU A 319 12.00 -3.26 -4.78
C LEU A 319 13.36 -3.94 -4.56
N LEU A 320 13.75 -4.81 -5.49
CA LEU A 320 15.01 -5.52 -5.39
C LEU A 320 16.17 -4.62 -5.81
N ASN A 321 17.23 -4.60 -5.01
CA ASN A 321 18.45 -3.88 -5.33
C ASN A 321 19.23 -4.58 -6.45
N ARG A 322 19.30 -3.95 -7.62
CA ARG A 322 20.09 -4.41 -8.76
C ARG A 322 21.40 -3.63 -8.87
N SER A 323 22.15 -3.56 -7.77
CA SER A 323 23.44 -2.87 -7.67
C SER A 323 23.39 -1.34 -7.69
N PHE A 324 22.31 -0.75 -7.18
CA PHE A 324 22.23 0.71 -7.07
C PHE A 324 22.98 1.21 -5.82
N THR A 325 23.97 2.07 -6.07
CA THR A 325 24.68 2.82 -5.03
C THR A 325 24.19 4.26 -5.08
N PRO A 326 23.71 4.83 -3.96
CA PRO A 326 23.24 6.21 -3.94
C PRO A 326 24.38 7.16 -4.19
N THR A 327 24.13 8.15 -5.03
CA THR A 327 25.05 9.27 -5.23
C THR A 327 25.07 10.12 -3.95
N HIS A 328 26.25 10.54 -3.52
CA HIS A 328 26.36 11.58 -2.51
C HIS A 328 25.70 12.85 -3.05
N LYS A 329 24.76 13.38 -2.28
CA LYS A 329 24.06 14.62 -2.60
C LYS A 329 24.74 15.76 -1.87
N ASP A 330 24.87 16.88 -2.55
CA ASP A 330 25.29 18.14 -1.95
C ASP A 330 24.12 19.12 -1.94
N PHE A 331 24.00 19.90 -0.86
CA PHE A 331 22.84 20.75 -0.61
C PHE A 331 22.72 21.85 -1.68
N GLU A 332 23.85 22.48 -2.04
CA GLU A 332 23.89 23.60 -2.97
C GLU A 332 23.72 23.15 -4.43
N THR A 333 24.19 21.96 -4.77
CA THR A 333 24.10 21.41 -6.14
C THR A 333 22.78 20.72 -6.46
N CYS A 334 21.92 20.44 -5.46
CA CYS A 334 20.58 19.92 -5.70
C CYS A 334 19.72 20.94 -6.45
N LYS A 335 19.43 20.68 -7.72
CA LYS A 335 18.59 21.53 -8.58
C LYS A 335 17.18 21.75 -8.04
N TYR A 336 16.58 20.74 -7.41
CA TYR A 336 15.20 20.79 -6.95
C TYR A 336 15.14 20.75 -5.42
N LEU A 337 14.29 21.59 -4.84
CA LEU A 337 13.91 21.49 -3.44
C LEU A 337 13.10 20.21 -3.20
N LEU A 338 12.08 19.98 -4.02
CA LEU A 338 11.15 18.87 -3.87
C LEU A 338 10.89 18.19 -5.22
N MET A 339 10.79 16.86 -5.22
CA MET A 339 10.36 16.12 -6.41
C MET A 339 9.25 15.12 -6.14
N PHE A 340 8.34 14.99 -7.11
CA PHE A 340 7.33 13.93 -7.19
C PHE A 340 7.09 13.52 -8.64
N VAL A 341 7.14 12.22 -8.92
CA VAL A 341 6.70 11.69 -10.21
C VAL A 341 5.66 10.61 -9.99
N GLY A 342 4.51 10.68 -10.66
CA GLY A 342 3.48 9.65 -10.50
C GLY A 342 2.08 10.14 -10.83
N VAL A 343 1.09 9.31 -10.50
CA VAL A 343 -0.32 9.60 -10.78
C VAL A 343 -0.85 10.64 -9.80
N PHE A 344 -1.53 11.65 -10.35
CA PHE A 344 -2.00 12.84 -9.63
C PHE A 344 -3.34 12.63 -8.90
N GLU A 345 -4.12 11.66 -9.35
CA GLU A 345 -5.50 11.45 -8.92
C GLU A 345 -5.63 10.60 -7.64
N GLY A 346 -6.81 10.70 -7.02
CA GLY A 346 -7.30 9.70 -6.07
C GLY A 346 -7.30 10.13 -4.61
N ARG A 347 -7.04 11.41 -4.29
CA ARG A 347 -7.13 11.97 -2.93
C ARG A 347 -7.10 13.50 -2.93
N ALA A 348 -7.94 14.13 -2.10
CA ALA A 348 -8.00 15.59 -1.94
C ALA A 348 -6.63 16.25 -1.66
N ALA A 349 -5.84 15.71 -0.71
CA ALA A 349 -4.51 16.29 -0.41
C ALA A 349 -3.55 16.21 -1.60
N ARG A 350 -3.62 15.12 -2.37
CA ARG A 350 -2.78 14.95 -3.56
C ARG A 350 -3.21 15.94 -4.64
N GLU A 351 -4.50 15.99 -4.94
CA GLU A 351 -5.07 16.94 -5.91
C GLU A 351 -4.76 18.39 -5.53
N GLN A 352 -4.85 18.74 -4.25
CA GLN A 352 -4.50 20.07 -3.75
C GLN A 352 -3.03 20.39 -4.02
N PHE A 353 -2.10 19.49 -3.66
CA PHE A 353 -0.67 19.67 -3.93
C PHE A 353 -0.39 19.99 -5.40
N PHE A 354 -1.00 19.23 -6.32
CA PHE A 354 -0.80 19.45 -7.75
C PHE A 354 -1.40 20.78 -8.23
N LYS A 355 -2.55 21.18 -7.72
CA LYS A 355 -3.16 22.48 -8.01
C LYS A 355 -2.23 23.61 -7.55
N ASP A 356 -1.66 23.51 -6.36
CA ASP A 356 -0.76 24.53 -5.79
C ASP A 356 0.54 24.65 -6.60
N VAL A 357 1.13 23.52 -7.02
CA VAL A 357 2.34 23.53 -7.85
C VAL A 357 2.04 24.11 -9.24
N ALA A 358 0.91 23.73 -9.85
CA ALA A 358 0.52 24.21 -11.18
C ALA A 358 0.22 25.72 -11.19
N SER A 359 -0.37 26.26 -10.12
CA SER A 359 -0.69 27.69 -10.03
C SER A 359 0.53 28.57 -9.76
N SER A 360 1.55 28.03 -9.09
CA SER A 360 2.67 28.82 -8.58
C SER A 360 3.91 28.83 -9.49
N ASN A 361 3.96 27.98 -10.53
CA ASN A 361 5.09 27.86 -11.47
C ASN A 361 6.47 27.74 -10.78
N TYR A 362 6.55 26.91 -9.72
CA TYR A 362 7.77 26.73 -8.94
C TYR A 362 8.87 26.05 -9.77
N SER A 363 9.97 26.76 -10.05
CA SER A 363 11.12 26.21 -10.79
C SER A 363 11.96 25.22 -9.98
N ASP A 364 11.84 25.26 -8.65
CA ASP A 364 12.53 24.42 -7.67
C ASP A 364 11.73 23.16 -7.27
N VAL A 365 10.54 22.94 -7.85
CA VAL A 365 9.72 21.76 -7.60
C VAL A 365 9.55 20.95 -8.89
N LEU A 366 10.10 19.74 -8.92
CA LEU A 366 9.94 18.84 -10.06
C LEU A 366 8.70 17.97 -9.87
N VAL A 367 7.68 18.21 -10.68
CA VAL A 367 6.44 17.44 -10.67
C VAL A 367 6.09 16.93 -12.07
N GLY A 368 5.80 15.64 -12.20
CA GLY A 368 5.44 15.06 -13.50
C GLY A 368 4.72 13.73 -13.42
N SER A 369 3.98 13.38 -14.46
CA SER A 369 3.29 12.08 -14.54
C SER A 369 4.16 10.99 -15.18
N ARG A 370 5.22 11.38 -15.90
CA ARG A 370 6.02 10.48 -16.75
C ARG A 370 7.48 10.95 -16.85
N LEU A 371 8.33 10.40 -15.99
CA LEU A 371 9.78 10.29 -16.26
C LEU A 371 10.11 8.81 -16.40
N TYR A 372 11.08 8.48 -17.25
CA TYR A 372 11.47 7.10 -17.52
C TYR A 372 12.99 6.91 -17.42
N GLY A 373 13.40 5.67 -17.19
CA GLY A 373 14.81 5.26 -17.20
C GLY A 373 15.72 6.16 -16.36
N ASP A 374 16.83 6.57 -16.95
CA ASP A 374 17.88 7.33 -16.27
C ASP A 374 17.42 8.72 -15.84
N GLU A 375 16.49 9.35 -16.55
CA GLU A 375 15.96 10.67 -16.17
C GLU A 375 15.18 10.58 -14.86
N TYR A 376 14.39 9.50 -14.70
CA TYR A 376 13.67 9.23 -13.47
C TYR A 376 14.61 8.97 -12.30
N VAL A 377 15.65 8.16 -12.51
CA VAL A 377 16.67 7.88 -11.48
C VAL A 377 17.43 9.15 -11.11
N SER A 378 17.88 9.92 -12.10
CA SER A 378 18.59 11.19 -11.94
C SER A 378 17.76 12.24 -11.18
N ALA A 379 16.43 12.23 -11.35
CA ALA A 379 15.55 13.15 -10.64
C ALA A 379 15.64 12.98 -9.11
N PHE A 380 15.82 11.76 -8.60
CA PHE A 380 16.07 11.55 -7.18
C PHE A 380 17.40 12.16 -6.76
N GLY A 381 18.47 11.97 -7.53
CA GLY A 381 19.80 12.51 -7.23
C GLY A 381 19.85 14.04 -7.18
N ARG A 382 19.01 14.70 -8.00
CA ARG A 382 18.96 16.17 -8.14
C ARG A 382 17.99 16.88 -7.18
N ALA A 383 17.27 16.14 -6.34
CA ALA A 383 16.29 16.70 -5.42
C ALA A 383 16.76 16.62 -3.96
N ARG A 384 16.56 17.70 -3.18
CA ARG A 384 16.81 17.71 -1.73
C ARG A 384 15.84 16.79 -0.99
N PHE A 385 14.56 16.86 -1.37
CA PHE A 385 13.47 16.09 -0.77
C PHE A 385 12.65 15.37 -1.84
N CYS A 386 12.07 14.23 -1.47
CA CYS A 386 11.19 13.46 -2.35
C CYS A 386 9.84 13.22 -1.68
N LEU A 387 8.77 13.63 -2.35
CA LEU A 387 7.42 13.52 -1.81
C LEU A 387 6.94 12.06 -1.85
N VAL A 388 6.45 11.59 -0.70
CA VAL A 388 5.76 10.31 -0.52
C VAL A 388 4.35 10.62 -0.04
N ILE A 389 3.48 10.99 -0.97
CA ILE A 389 2.10 11.34 -0.68
C ILE A 389 1.17 10.14 -0.87
N ARG A 390 0.25 9.92 0.08
CA ARG A 390 -0.78 8.88 0.02
C ARG A 390 -1.65 9.01 -1.25
N GLY A 391 -1.97 7.88 -1.86
CA GLY A 391 -2.92 7.79 -3.00
C GLY A 391 -4.25 7.23 -2.53
N LEU A 392 -4.87 6.36 -3.32
CA LEU A 392 -6.00 5.56 -2.86
C LEU A 392 -5.65 4.73 -1.60
N THR A 393 -4.40 4.29 -1.51
CA THR A 393 -3.87 3.54 -0.36
C THR A 393 -2.63 4.27 0.19
N VAL A 394 -2.27 3.97 1.45
CA VAL A 394 -1.01 4.45 2.05
C VAL A 394 0.23 3.83 1.41
N TRP A 395 0.08 2.65 0.81
CA TRP A 395 1.19 1.98 0.15
C TRP A 395 1.61 2.73 -1.12
N THR A 396 2.92 2.85 -1.32
CA THR A 396 3.47 3.34 -2.57
C THR A 396 4.87 2.79 -2.80
N LYS A 397 5.13 2.30 -4.02
CA LYS A 397 6.48 1.93 -4.46
C LYS A 397 7.49 3.07 -4.24
N ARG A 398 7.01 4.33 -4.28
CA ARG A 398 7.82 5.55 -4.04
C ARG A 398 8.63 5.45 -2.75
N LEU A 399 8.07 4.87 -1.69
CA LEU A 399 8.77 4.77 -0.42
C LEU A 399 10.03 3.90 -0.53
N ALA A 400 9.98 2.78 -1.25
CA ALA A 400 11.19 1.97 -1.47
C ALA A 400 12.20 2.69 -2.37
N GLU A 401 11.72 3.43 -3.37
CA GLU A 401 12.58 4.16 -4.31
C GLU A 401 13.34 5.32 -3.63
N VAL A 402 12.70 6.09 -2.75
CA VAL A 402 13.39 7.20 -2.06
C VAL A 402 14.53 6.70 -1.17
N PHE A 403 14.38 5.54 -0.52
CA PHE A 403 15.50 4.92 0.20
C PHE A 403 16.53 4.35 -0.76
N LEU A 404 16.11 3.63 -1.80
CA LEU A 404 17.04 3.08 -2.78
C LEU A 404 17.93 4.19 -3.36
N TYR A 405 17.34 5.33 -3.71
CA TYR A 405 18.02 6.47 -4.32
C TYR A 405 18.57 7.52 -3.34
N GLY A 406 18.44 7.31 -2.02
CA GLY A 406 19.00 8.20 -1.00
C GLY A 406 18.41 9.62 -1.02
N CYS A 407 17.09 9.74 -1.15
CA CYS A 407 16.36 11.01 -1.11
C CYS A 407 15.52 11.13 0.16
N ILE A 408 15.64 12.25 0.88
CA ILE A 408 14.92 12.46 2.14
C ILE A 408 13.41 12.44 1.86
N PRO A 409 12.66 11.49 2.46
CA PRO A 409 11.23 11.38 2.23
C PRO A 409 10.45 12.48 2.95
N VAL A 410 9.48 13.06 2.24
CA VAL A 410 8.43 13.92 2.80
C VAL A 410 7.12 13.13 2.75
N ILE A 411 6.71 12.57 3.88
CA ILE A 411 5.56 11.69 4.00
C ILE A 411 4.30 12.51 4.27
N VAL A 412 3.31 12.35 3.41
CA VAL A 412 1.98 12.97 3.55
C VAL A 412 0.95 11.86 3.67
N ALA A 413 0.73 11.40 4.90
CA ALA A 413 -0.24 10.37 5.27
C ALA A 413 -0.51 10.42 6.78
N ASP A 414 -1.73 10.76 7.20
CA ASP A 414 -2.02 11.04 8.62
C ASP A 414 -2.02 9.78 9.51
N THR A 415 -2.38 8.63 8.95
CA THR A 415 -2.60 7.36 9.68
C THR A 415 -1.69 6.22 9.20
N TYR A 416 -0.54 6.58 8.64
CA TYR A 416 0.42 5.62 8.13
C TYR A 416 1.45 5.21 9.20
N SER A 417 1.62 3.89 9.42
CA SER A 417 2.75 3.36 10.16
C SER A 417 3.92 3.05 9.21
N PRO A 418 5.00 3.84 9.24
CA PRO A 418 6.12 3.58 8.35
C PRO A 418 6.91 2.33 8.79
N PRO A 419 7.59 1.62 7.88
CA PRO A 419 8.36 0.42 8.22
C PRO A 419 9.40 0.73 9.30
N LEU A 420 9.64 -0.21 10.21
CA LEU A 420 10.66 -0.07 11.27
C LEU A 420 10.39 1.09 12.25
N SER A 421 9.17 1.61 12.34
CA SER A 421 8.79 2.71 13.24
C SER A 421 9.06 2.42 14.74
N ARG A 422 9.13 1.15 15.12
CA ARG A 422 9.45 0.70 16.49
C ARG A 422 10.94 0.50 16.75
N VAL A 423 11.77 0.65 15.72
CA VAL A 423 13.22 0.43 15.80
C VAL A 423 13.95 1.74 15.51
N LEU A 424 13.50 2.48 14.50
CA LEU A 424 14.13 3.69 14.00
C LEU A 424 13.32 4.95 14.36
N ASN A 425 14.01 5.99 14.79
CA ASN A 425 13.44 7.32 14.93
C ASN A 425 13.37 8.03 13.57
N TRP A 426 12.24 7.89 12.87
CA TRP A 426 12.04 8.46 11.54
C TRP A 426 12.21 9.98 11.46
N THR A 427 11.98 10.72 12.55
CA THR A 427 12.13 12.19 12.57
C THR A 427 13.57 12.64 12.30
N GLN A 428 14.55 11.75 12.46
CA GLN A 428 15.96 12.02 12.22
C GLN A 428 16.35 12.00 10.73
N PHE A 429 15.51 11.45 9.85
CA PHE A 429 15.83 11.28 8.42
C PHE A 429 14.62 11.43 7.48
N ALA A 430 13.46 11.83 7.97
CA ALA A 430 12.23 12.01 7.21
C ALA A 430 11.40 13.17 7.75
N ILE A 431 10.51 13.70 6.91
CA ILE A 431 9.59 14.79 7.27
C ILE A 431 8.17 14.26 7.17
N PHE A 432 7.36 14.46 8.21
CA PHE A 432 5.93 14.14 8.18
C PHE A 432 5.12 15.42 8.07
N VAL A 433 4.19 15.45 7.11
CA VAL A 433 3.29 16.57 6.89
C VAL A 433 1.87 16.05 6.94
N LYS A 434 1.03 16.68 7.78
CA LYS A 434 -0.39 16.38 7.82
C LYS A 434 -1.02 16.70 6.48
N GLU A 435 -1.98 15.90 6.05
CA GLU A 435 -2.61 16.04 4.74
C GLU A 435 -3.34 17.38 4.57
N LYS A 436 -3.90 17.92 5.65
CA LYS A 436 -4.49 19.27 5.67
C LYS A 436 -3.48 20.39 5.45
N ASP A 437 -2.20 20.15 5.77
CA ASP A 437 -1.10 21.10 5.65
C ASP A 437 -0.33 20.95 4.32
N VAL A 438 -0.87 20.19 3.36
CA VAL A 438 -0.17 19.87 2.10
C VAL A 438 0.23 21.11 1.30
N HIS A 439 -0.57 22.19 1.38
CA HIS A 439 -0.31 23.48 0.76
C HIS A 439 0.92 24.21 1.35
N ARG A 440 1.36 23.83 2.55
CA ARG A 440 2.52 24.43 3.26
C ARG A 440 3.80 23.63 3.11
N ILE A 441 3.82 22.58 2.28
CA ILE A 441 5.01 21.73 2.14
C ILE A 441 6.23 22.57 1.74
N ARG A 442 6.11 23.41 0.71
CA ARG A 442 7.24 24.21 0.23
C ARG A 442 7.79 25.14 1.32
N GLU A 443 6.91 25.84 2.04
CA GLU A 443 7.26 26.69 3.19
C GLU A 443 8.05 25.91 4.25
N LYS A 444 7.53 24.74 4.65
CA LYS A 444 8.19 23.88 5.66
C LYS A 444 9.57 23.38 5.21
N LEU A 445 9.73 23.07 3.93
CA LEU A 445 11.01 22.59 3.39
C LEU A 445 12.06 23.69 3.23
N LEU A 446 11.64 24.92 2.93
CA LEU A 446 12.53 26.08 2.86
C LEU A 446 13.05 26.52 4.23
N ALA A 447 12.32 26.20 5.30
CA ALA A 447 12.75 26.50 6.67
C ALA A 447 13.89 25.59 7.17
N ILE A 448 14.23 24.53 6.41
CA ILE A 448 15.30 23.59 6.78
C ILE A 448 16.62 24.08 6.18
N ASP A 449 17.56 24.41 7.05
CA ASP A 449 18.88 24.87 6.62
C ASP A 449 19.79 23.72 6.13
N ALA A 450 20.94 24.09 5.57
CA ALA A 450 21.91 23.14 5.02
C ALA A 450 22.47 22.16 6.08
N MET A 451 22.62 22.60 7.33
CA MET A 451 23.15 21.78 8.43
C MET A 451 22.14 20.71 8.84
N GLN A 452 20.88 21.12 9.05
CA GLN A 452 19.76 20.24 9.35
C GLN A 452 19.55 19.23 8.22
N TRP A 453 19.49 19.68 6.97
CA TRP A 453 19.38 18.79 5.82
C TRP A 453 20.57 17.81 5.73
N GLY A 454 21.79 18.30 5.94
CA GLY A 454 22.99 17.46 5.92
C GLY A 454 23.00 16.38 7.01
N ASN A 455 22.47 16.69 8.20
CA ASN A 455 22.25 15.70 9.27
C ASN A 455 21.23 14.65 8.83
N MET A 456 20.07 15.07 8.33
CA MET A 456 19.03 14.16 7.85
C MET A 456 19.53 13.25 6.71
N GLN A 457 20.31 13.80 5.77
CA GLN A 457 20.87 13.04 4.65
C GLN A 457 21.89 11.99 5.13
N ARG A 458 22.77 12.33 6.08
CA ARG A 458 23.69 11.35 6.69
C ARG A 458 22.92 10.23 7.38
N ASN A 459 21.94 10.58 8.20
CA ASN A 459 21.08 9.64 8.92
C ASN A 459 20.34 8.71 7.95
N LEU A 460 19.76 9.25 6.88
CA LEU A 460 19.10 8.50 5.82
C LEU A 460 20.05 7.46 5.19
N LEU A 461 21.28 7.86 4.84
CA LEU A 461 22.26 6.97 4.22
C LEU A 461 22.69 5.84 5.14
N GLN A 462 22.76 6.08 6.45
CA GLN A 462 23.05 5.03 7.44
C GLN A 462 21.92 4.00 7.54
N VAL A 463 20.66 4.45 7.63
CA VAL A 463 19.51 3.55 7.78
C VAL A 463 19.06 2.91 6.47
N ARG A 464 19.46 3.46 5.31
CA ARG A 464 19.06 3.02 3.97
C ARG A 464 19.13 1.51 3.78
N LYS A 465 20.18 0.85 4.29
CA LYS A 465 20.36 -0.60 4.17
C LYS A 465 19.14 -1.38 4.68
N HIS A 466 18.48 -0.90 5.74
CA HIS A 466 17.30 -1.50 6.34
C HIS A 466 16.03 -1.41 5.47
N PHE A 467 16.05 -0.58 4.43
CA PHE A 467 14.95 -0.33 3.51
C PHE A 467 15.15 -0.93 2.12
N VAL A 468 16.21 -1.72 1.93
CA VAL A 468 16.59 -2.25 0.63
C VAL A 468 16.60 -3.77 0.71
N TYR A 469 15.92 -4.43 -0.22
CA TYR A 469 15.99 -5.89 -0.38
C TYR A 469 17.18 -6.25 -1.27
N ASN A 470 17.99 -7.22 -0.85
CA ASN A 470 19.09 -7.76 -1.64
C ASN A 470 18.82 -9.23 -1.98
N ASP A 471 19.41 -9.69 -3.08
CA ASP A 471 19.47 -11.12 -3.43
C ASP A 471 20.93 -11.49 -3.76
N PRO A 472 21.61 -12.32 -2.94
CA PRO A 472 21.11 -12.90 -1.69
C PRO A 472 20.90 -11.84 -0.59
N PRO A 473 20.03 -12.10 0.41
CA PRO A 473 19.84 -11.21 1.56
C PRO A 473 21.14 -10.95 2.32
N ARG A 474 21.27 -9.76 2.89
CA ARG A 474 22.45 -9.31 3.65
C ARG A 474 22.06 -8.92 5.08
N PRO A 475 22.93 -9.12 6.09
CA PRO A 475 22.65 -8.65 7.43
C PRO A 475 22.20 -7.19 7.44
N HIS A 476 21.21 -6.89 8.27
CA HIS A 476 20.56 -5.59 8.40
C HIS A 476 19.73 -5.12 7.19
N ASP A 477 19.55 -5.92 6.14
CA ASP A 477 18.72 -5.53 5.01
C ASP A 477 17.21 -5.63 5.30
N ALA A 478 16.36 -5.20 4.36
CA ALA A 478 14.91 -5.19 4.58
C ALA A 478 14.33 -6.57 4.93
N PHE A 479 14.88 -7.67 4.39
CA PHE A 479 14.46 -9.02 4.75
C PHE A 479 14.82 -9.34 6.20
N HIS A 480 16.08 -9.13 6.59
CA HIS A 480 16.52 -9.37 7.97
C HIS A 480 15.77 -8.49 8.97
N MET A 481 15.48 -7.25 8.62
CA MET A 481 14.80 -6.31 9.49
C MET A 481 13.29 -6.61 9.64
N ILE A 482 12.67 -7.32 8.68
CA ILE A 482 11.34 -7.92 8.88
C ILE A 482 11.42 -9.02 9.93
N LEU A 483 12.39 -9.94 9.82
CA LEU A 483 12.57 -11.02 10.79
C LEU A 483 12.94 -10.51 12.19
N TYR A 484 13.78 -9.48 12.27
CA TYR A 484 14.12 -8.80 13.52
C TYR A 484 12.88 -8.19 14.19
N GLN A 485 11.99 -7.55 13.41
CA GLN A 485 10.73 -7.02 13.94
C GLN A 485 9.82 -8.13 14.46
N LEU A 486 9.71 -9.27 13.77
CA LEU A 486 8.96 -10.43 14.28
C LEU A 486 9.51 -10.92 15.62
N TRP A 487 10.82 -11.16 15.69
CA TRP A 487 11.50 -11.56 16.93
C TRP A 487 11.27 -10.56 18.06
N PHE A 488 11.37 -9.27 17.76
CA PHE A 488 11.16 -8.19 18.73
C PHE A 488 9.70 -8.15 19.21
N GLN A 489 8.73 -8.28 18.30
CA GLN A 489 7.31 -8.31 18.63
C GLN A 489 6.97 -9.45 19.59
N HIS A 490 7.40 -10.68 19.30
CA HIS A 490 7.12 -11.82 20.18
C HIS A 490 7.65 -11.60 21.60
N ARG A 491 8.85 -11.01 21.76
CA ARG A 491 9.41 -10.73 23.09
C ARG A 491 8.64 -9.66 23.85
N VAL A 492 8.19 -8.60 23.19
CA VAL A 492 7.41 -7.54 23.84
C VAL A 492 6.04 -8.06 24.27
N PHE A 493 5.36 -8.86 23.44
CA PHE A 493 4.05 -9.42 23.76
C PHE A 493 4.09 -10.52 24.85
N LEU A 494 5.13 -11.37 24.86
CA LEU A 494 5.28 -12.38 25.91
C LEU A 494 5.68 -11.74 27.26
N GLY A 495 6.51 -10.69 27.23
CA GLY A 495 6.90 -9.95 28.44
C GLY A 495 5.73 -9.26 29.14
N THR A 496 4.75 -8.75 28.39
CA THR A 496 3.56 -8.10 28.95
C THR A 496 2.51 -9.08 29.47
N ARG A 497 2.39 -10.29 28.89
CA ARG A 497 1.50 -11.34 29.41
C ARG A 497 2.03 -12.04 30.67
N SER A 498 3.34 -12.08 30.91
CA SER A 498 3.90 -12.64 32.16
C SER A 498 3.59 -11.83 33.42
N LYS A 499 2.98 -10.63 33.27
CA LYS A 499 2.62 -9.71 34.35
C LYS A 499 1.12 -9.66 34.67
N PHE A 500 0.31 -10.55 34.09
CA PHE A 500 -1.12 -10.64 34.39
C PHE A 500 -1.53 -12.05 34.81
#